data_AF-A0A7Y8L9J6-F1
#
_entry.id   AF-A0A7Y8L9J6-F1
#
_cell.length_a   1.000
_cell.length_b   1.000
_cell.length_c   1.000
_cell.angle_alpha   90.00
_cell.angle_beta   90.00
_cell.angle_gamma   90.00
#
_symmetry.space_group_name_H-M   'P 1'
#
loop_
_entity.id
_entity.type
_entity.pdbx_description
1 polymer ?
#
loop_
_entity_poly.entity_id
_entity_poly.type
_entity_poly.pdbx_seq_one_letter_code
_entity_poly.pdbx_strand_id
1 'polypeptide(L)'
;CNKLIEVNAPWTLMKENKTNQVNALLGLISNILARVSILLHPVMPKTTQNIANCLGFEINCDSYDKFIINKELLSEFTIKKIPPLFPKIEAPKIETAPAQKIEEKVETPKELDNLITIDKFFEAVIKVGTVREANEVPKSSKLLLLKVDLGDGDIRQVVAGIREFYTPETLVNSQVCVVANLKPAKLMGYDSFGMLLAAKDKSGLCLIRPESKKTDGTVIK
;
A
#
# COMPACT_ATOMS: atom_id res chain seq x y z
N CYS A 1 -10.37 24.12 -2.19
CA CYS A 1 -10.28 25.06 -1.05
C CYS A 1 -8.85 25.46 -0.72
N ASN A 2 -7.90 24.53 -0.56
CA ASN A 2 -6.54 24.87 -0.11
C ASN A 2 -5.83 25.92 -0.98
N LYS A 3 -5.86 25.77 -2.31
CA LYS A 3 -5.30 26.75 -3.25
C LYS A 3 -5.89 28.17 -3.11
N LEU A 4 -7.18 28.29 -2.77
CA LEU A 4 -7.83 29.59 -2.56
C LEU A 4 -7.34 30.29 -1.28
N ILE A 5 -7.00 29.52 -0.26
CA ILE A 5 -6.43 30.04 1.00
C ILE A 5 -4.99 30.49 0.78
N GLU A 6 -4.20 29.73 0.00
CA GLU A 6 -2.82 30.09 -0.35
C GLU A 6 -2.75 31.37 -1.17
N VAL A 7 -3.60 31.51 -2.20
CA VAL A 7 -3.60 32.68 -3.10
C VAL A 7 -4.07 33.95 -2.39
N ASN A 8 -5.14 33.86 -1.59
CA ASN A 8 -5.70 35.04 -0.92
C ASN A 8 -5.02 35.36 0.42
N ALA A 9 -4.17 34.47 0.94
CA ALA A 9 -3.36 34.65 2.15
C ALA A 9 -4.07 35.50 3.24
N PRO A 10 -5.15 35.01 3.86
CA PRO A 10 -6.02 35.81 4.72
C PRO A 10 -5.27 36.44 5.92
N TRP A 11 -4.18 35.83 6.37
CA TRP A 11 -3.31 36.38 7.42
C TRP A 11 -2.61 37.68 7.01
N THR A 12 -2.33 37.86 5.71
CA THR A 12 -1.75 39.09 5.16
C THR A 12 -2.85 40.16 5.03
N LEU A 13 -4.02 39.80 4.50
CA LEU A 13 -5.15 40.70 4.34
C LEU A 13 -5.68 41.24 5.68
N MET A 14 -5.62 40.44 6.76
CA MET A 14 -5.93 40.90 8.12
C MET A 14 -4.94 41.94 8.63
N LYS A 15 -3.64 41.79 8.31
CA LYS A 15 -2.62 42.80 8.67
C LYS A 15 -2.78 44.10 7.88
N GLU A 16 -3.32 44.02 6.67
CA GLU A 16 -3.66 45.17 5.83
C GLU A 16 -5.02 45.82 6.17
N ASN A 17 -5.68 45.41 7.26
CA ASN A 17 -7.01 45.89 7.69
C ASN A 17 -8.14 45.71 6.65
N LYS A 18 -7.98 44.80 5.68
CA LYS A 18 -9.03 44.48 4.68
C LYS A 18 -10.02 43.46 5.20
N THR A 19 -10.70 43.79 6.31
CA THR A 19 -11.62 42.90 7.04
C THR A 19 -12.76 42.37 6.18
N ASN A 20 -13.32 43.19 5.28
CA ASN A 20 -14.41 42.79 4.40
C ASN A 20 -14.02 41.66 3.43
N GLN A 21 -12.80 41.70 2.88
CA GLN A 21 -12.33 40.67 1.95
C GLN A 21 -12.06 39.35 2.67
N VAL A 22 -11.54 39.42 3.91
CA VAL A 22 -11.32 38.24 4.76
C VAL A 22 -12.65 37.60 5.14
N ASN A 23 -13.64 38.39 5.53
CA ASN A 23 -14.98 37.91 5.86
C ASN A 23 -15.67 37.27 4.65
N ALA A 24 -15.56 37.88 3.46
CA ALA A 24 -16.08 37.30 2.23
C ALA A 24 -15.42 35.96 1.88
N LEU A 25 -14.09 35.87 2.02
CA LEU A 25 -13.35 34.63 1.79
C LEU A 25 -13.75 33.54 2.79
N LEU A 26 -13.85 33.87 4.08
CA LEU A 26 -14.24 32.94 5.12
C LEU A 26 -15.67 32.45 4.90
N GLY A 27 -16.60 33.34 4.56
CA GLY A 27 -17.97 32.99 4.20
C GLY A 27 -18.02 32.03 3.02
N LEU A 28 -17.23 32.26 1.97
CA LEU A 28 -17.12 31.36 0.82
C LEU A 28 -16.61 29.97 1.23
N ILE A 29 -15.53 29.92 2.03
CA ILE A 29 -14.95 28.65 2.48
C ILE A 29 -15.94 27.86 3.33
N SER A 30 -16.63 28.51 4.26
CA SER A 30 -17.60 27.86 5.14
C SER A 30 -18.80 27.32 4.37
N ASN A 31 -19.29 28.05 3.37
CA ASN A 31 -20.36 27.57 2.49
C ASN A 31 -19.95 26.33 1.69
N ILE A 32 -18.74 26.30 1.15
CA ILE A 32 -18.22 25.11 0.47
C ILE A 32 -18.09 23.94 1.44
N LEU A 33 -17.57 24.20 2.65
CA LEU A 33 -17.37 23.18 3.66
C LEU A 33 -18.70 22.55 4.12
N ALA A 34 -19.75 23.35 4.30
CA ALA A 34 -21.09 22.82 4.63
C ALA A 34 -21.65 21.91 3.53
N ARG A 35 -21.56 22.33 2.27
CA ARG A 35 -22.03 21.52 1.12
C ARG A 35 -21.27 20.20 1.02
N VAL A 36 -19.95 20.24 1.16
CA VAL A 36 -19.12 19.03 1.15
C VAL A 36 -19.47 18.12 2.33
N SER A 37 -19.73 18.68 3.52
CA SER A 37 -20.13 17.90 4.69
C SER A 37 -21.42 17.11 4.44
N ILE A 38 -22.42 17.74 3.81
CA ILE A 38 -23.68 17.07 3.45
C ILE A 38 -23.43 15.94 2.45
N LEU A 39 -22.65 16.19 1.39
CA LEU A 39 -22.36 15.19 0.36
C LEU A 39 -21.51 14.02 0.87
N LEU A 40 -20.64 14.26 1.86
CA LEU A 40 -19.72 13.27 2.42
C LEU A 40 -20.34 12.48 3.59
N HIS A 41 -21.52 12.89 4.06
CA HIS A 41 -22.23 12.24 5.15
C HIS A 41 -22.42 10.72 4.98
N PRO A 42 -22.82 10.17 3.81
CA PRO A 42 -22.98 8.72 3.63
C PRO A 42 -21.67 7.92 3.76
N VAL A 43 -20.51 8.56 3.60
CA VAL A 43 -19.19 7.89 3.67
C VAL A 43 -18.56 8.05 5.05
N MET A 44 -18.66 9.24 5.65
CA MET A 44 -18.05 9.56 6.94
C MET A 44 -19.03 10.35 7.85
N PRO A 45 -20.01 9.67 8.46
CA PRO A 45 -21.05 10.36 9.25
C PRO A 45 -20.47 11.05 10.50
N LYS A 46 -19.51 10.42 11.17
CA LYS A 46 -18.88 10.97 12.39
C LYS A 46 -18.13 12.28 12.11
N THR A 47 -17.32 12.30 11.05
CA THR A 47 -16.51 13.46 10.69
C THR A 47 -17.40 14.61 10.19
N THR A 48 -18.41 14.30 9.38
CA THR A 48 -19.32 15.32 8.84
C THR A 48 -20.20 15.93 9.92
N GLN A 49 -20.57 15.17 10.94
CA GLN A 49 -21.31 15.69 12.10
C GLN A 49 -20.44 16.62 12.97
N ASN A 50 -19.14 16.33 13.11
CA ASN A 50 -18.20 17.26 13.76
C ASN A 50 -18.07 18.58 12.99
N ILE A 51 -18.05 18.53 11.65
CA ILE A 51 -18.03 19.73 10.80
C ILE A 51 -19.34 20.52 10.93
N ALA A 52 -20.49 19.82 10.93
CA ALA A 52 -21.80 20.44 11.08
C ALA A 52 -21.94 21.15 12.44
N ASN A 53 -21.47 20.53 13.52
CA ASN A 53 -21.41 21.13 14.85
C ASN A 53 -20.51 22.38 14.93
N CYS A 54 -19.42 22.40 14.16
CA CYS A 54 -18.51 23.55 14.07
C CYS A 54 -19.16 24.76 13.39
N LEU A 55 -19.95 24.49 12.34
CA LEU A 55 -20.65 25.48 11.53
C LEU A 55 -22.07 25.80 12.04
N GLY A 56 -22.56 25.08 13.04
CA GLY A 56 -23.85 25.36 13.69
C GLY A 56 -25.09 24.93 12.90
N PHE A 57 -25.00 23.92 12.04
CA PHE A 57 -26.14 23.37 11.31
C PHE A 57 -26.27 21.86 11.51
N GLU A 58 -27.45 21.30 11.20
CA GLU A 58 -27.70 19.86 11.26
C GLU A 58 -27.79 19.25 9.86
N ILE A 59 -27.30 18.02 9.70
CA ILE A 59 -27.36 17.29 8.44
C ILE A 59 -28.68 16.49 8.42
N ASN A 60 -29.63 16.93 7.62
CA ASN A 60 -30.91 16.27 7.39
C ASN A 60 -31.35 16.46 5.92
N CYS A 61 -32.49 15.88 5.54
CA CYS A 61 -33.04 16.01 4.19
C CYS A 61 -33.35 17.47 3.83
N ASP A 62 -33.88 18.26 4.78
CA ASP A 62 -34.19 19.67 4.55
C ASP A 62 -32.93 20.52 4.27
N SER A 63 -31.83 20.21 4.95
CA SER A 63 -30.52 20.83 4.74
C SER A 63 -29.93 20.45 3.39
N TYR A 64 -30.18 19.23 2.91
CA TYR A 64 -29.80 18.82 1.56
C TYR A 64 -30.52 19.69 0.52
N ASP A 65 -31.83 19.85 0.65
CA ASP A 65 -32.63 20.64 -0.28
C ASP A 65 -32.21 22.13 -0.26
N LYS A 66 -32.01 22.71 0.93
CA LYS A 66 -31.61 24.12 1.08
C LYS A 66 -30.21 24.41 0.50
N PHE A 67 -29.21 23.62 0.87
CA PHE A 67 -27.81 23.95 0.55
C PHE A 67 -27.34 23.37 -0.80
N ILE A 68 -27.92 22.25 -1.24
CA ILE A 68 -27.52 21.56 -2.49
C ILE A 68 -28.45 21.94 -3.64
N ILE A 69 -29.77 21.85 -3.45
CA ILE A 69 -30.76 22.11 -4.52
C ILE A 69 -30.98 23.63 -4.67
N ASN A 70 -31.39 24.31 -3.60
CA ASN A 70 -31.73 25.74 -3.62
C ASN A 70 -30.50 26.66 -3.56
N LYS A 71 -29.31 26.09 -3.29
CA LYS A 71 -28.01 26.79 -3.24
C LYS A 71 -28.00 27.97 -2.28
N GLU A 72 -28.79 27.91 -1.22
CA GLU A 72 -28.81 28.94 -0.17
C GLU A 72 -27.44 29.05 0.51
N LEU A 73 -27.18 30.22 1.08
CA LEU A 73 -25.98 30.49 1.87
C LEU A 73 -26.26 30.18 3.34
N LEU A 74 -25.22 29.74 4.05
CA LEU A 74 -25.25 29.62 5.50
C LEU A 74 -25.60 30.98 6.11
N SER A 75 -26.54 30.95 7.05
CA SER A 75 -26.83 32.07 7.95
C SER A 75 -25.62 32.39 8.83
N GLU A 76 -25.62 33.56 9.49
CA GLU A 76 -24.56 33.90 10.46
C GLU A 76 -24.36 32.76 11.46
N PHE A 77 -23.10 32.33 11.61
CA PHE A 77 -22.73 31.24 12.51
C PHE A 77 -21.52 31.64 13.34
N THR A 78 -21.50 31.18 14.60
CA THR A 78 -20.35 31.31 15.48
C THR A 78 -19.54 30.02 15.42
N ILE A 79 -18.29 30.12 14.97
CA ILE A 79 -17.38 28.97 14.87
C ILE A 79 -17.11 28.41 16.26
N LYS A 80 -17.43 27.14 16.48
CA LYS A 80 -17.03 26.41 17.67
C LYS A 80 -15.68 25.72 17.42
N LYS A 81 -14.72 25.91 18.33
CA LYS A 81 -13.41 25.26 18.22
C LYS A 81 -13.55 23.75 18.43
N ILE A 82 -13.16 22.98 17.41
CA ILE A 82 -13.19 21.51 17.45
C ILE A 82 -11.76 20.93 17.46
N PRO A 83 -11.56 19.72 18.02
CA PRO A 83 -10.30 18.99 17.87
C PRO A 83 -10.00 18.68 16.39
N PRO A 84 -8.74 18.36 16.03
CA PRO A 84 -8.38 18.00 14.67
C PRO A 84 -9.28 16.89 14.15
N LEU A 85 -9.92 17.10 12.99
CA LEU A 85 -10.89 16.17 12.39
C LEU A 85 -10.28 14.80 12.10
N PHE A 86 -8.99 14.78 11.78
CA PHE A 86 -8.20 13.59 11.55
C PHE A 86 -6.91 13.73 12.36
N PRO A 87 -6.90 13.31 13.64
CA PRO A 87 -5.65 13.22 14.38
C PRO A 87 -4.72 12.27 13.60
N LYS A 88 -3.44 12.64 13.49
CA LYS A 88 -2.44 11.72 12.93
C LYS A 88 -2.49 10.45 13.76
N ILE A 89 -2.57 9.31 13.09
CA ILE A 89 -2.57 8.00 13.76
C ILE A 89 -1.15 7.79 14.27
N GLU A 90 -0.90 8.19 15.51
CA GLU A 90 0.23 7.68 16.29
C GLU A 90 -0.20 6.30 16.81
N ALA A 91 0.56 5.26 16.46
CA ALA A 91 0.20 3.87 16.67
C ALA A 91 -0.22 3.60 18.14
N PRO A 92 -1.49 3.24 18.42
CA PRO A 92 -1.91 2.98 19.78
C PRO A 92 -1.49 1.58 20.23
N LYS A 93 -0.87 1.51 21.42
CA LYS A 93 -0.66 0.31 22.23
C LYS A 93 -2.02 -0.31 22.58
N ILE A 94 -2.26 -1.54 22.16
CA ILE A 94 -3.50 -2.27 22.46
C ILE A 94 -3.25 -3.16 23.68
N GLU A 95 -3.85 -2.77 24.81
CA GLU A 95 -4.00 -3.61 26.01
C GLU A 95 -4.98 -4.76 25.74
N THR A 96 -4.61 -5.90 26.31
CA THR A 96 -5.11 -7.24 26.09
C THR A 96 -6.46 -7.53 26.76
N ALA A 97 -7.36 -8.21 26.04
CA ALA A 97 -8.41 -9.07 26.60
C ALA A 97 -8.56 -10.34 25.71
N PRO A 98 -8.93 -11.52 26.26
CA PRO A 98 -8.23 -12.77 25.97
C PRO A 98 -8.82 -13.66 24.88
N ALA A 99 -7.87 -14.27 24.16
CA ALA A 99 -7.87 -15.40 23.24
C ALA A 99 -9.08 -16.38 23.23
N GLN A 100 -9.62 -16.59 22.02
CA GLN A 100 -10.00 -17.91 21.54
C GLN A 100 -9.19 -18.24 20.28
N LYS A 101 -8.54 -19.41 20.34
CA LYS A 101 -7.54 -19.91 19.40
C LYS A 101 -8.18 -20.36 18.08
N ILE A 102 -7.81 -19.69 16.99
CA ILE A 102 -7.63 -20.32 15.67
C ILE A 102 -6.24 -19.87 15.23
N GLU A 103 -5.36 -20.84 14.96
CA GLU A 103 -3.94 -20.65 14.67
C GLU A 103 -3.73 -20.02 13.29
N GLU A 104 -4.01 -18.72 13.16
CA GLU A 104 -3.39 -17.89 12.15
C GLU A 104 -2.05 -17.42 12.70
N LYS A 105 -0.97 -17.98 12.15
CA LYS A 105 0.39 -17.47 12.33
C LYS A 105 0.48 -16.14 11.59
N VAL A 106 -0.02 -15.08 12.20
CA VAL A 106 0.14 -13.70 11.75
C VAL A 106 1.61 -13.34 11.95
N GLU A 107 2.39 -13.45 10.88
CA GLU A 107 3.70 -12.80 10.81
C GLU A 107 3.44 -11.29 10.89
N THR A 108 3.78 -10.73 12.05
CA THR A 108 3.89 -9.29 12.27
C THR A 108 4.85 -8.70 11.24
N PRO A 109 4.58 -7.49 10.69
CA PRO A 109 5.63 -6.73 10.05
C PRO A 109 6.68 -6.44 11.13
N LYS A 110 7.82 -7.14 11.06
CA LYS A 110 8.98 -6.79 11.87
C LYS A 110 9.29 -5.32 11.60
N GLU A 111 9.34 -4.52 12.65
CA GLU A 111 10.12 -3.28 12.61
C GLU A 111 11.49 -3.63 12.03
N LEU A 112 11.96 -2.86 11.06
CA LEU A 112 13.25 -3.05 10.40
C LEU A 112 14.38 -2.70 11.37
N ASP A 113 14.55 -3.51 12.41
CA ASP A 113 15.65 -3.40 13.39
C ASP A 113 17.02 -3.69 12.75
N ASN A 114 17.03 -4.20 11.51
CA ASN A 114 18.21 -4.54 10.73
C ASN A 114 18.25 -3.78 9.40
N LEU A 115 18.36 -2.45 9.46
CA LEU A 115 18.68 -1.66 8.28
C LEU A 115 20.04 -2.12 7.71
N ILE A 116 20.04 -2.55 6.46
CA ILE A 116 21.26 -2.91 5.72
C ILE A 116 21.71 -1.74 4.85
N THR A 117 23.01 -1.62 4.64
CA THR A 117 23.56 -0.70 3.64
C THR A 117 23.29 -1.23 2.23
N ILE A 118 23.29 -0.34 1.24
CA ILE A 118 23.12 -0.74 -0.17
C ILE A 118 24.21 -1.70 -0.64
N ASP A 119 25.42 -1.63 -0.07
CA ASP A 119 26.52 -2.54 -0.39
C ASP A 119 26.16 -4.00 -0.08
N LYS A 120 25.46 -4.25 1.03
CA LYS A 120 24.97 -5.59 1.38
C LYS A 120 23.93 -6.12 0.40
N PHE A 121 23.19 -5.24 -0.27
CA PHE A 121 22.29 -5.65 -1.35
C PHE A 121 23.09 -6.06 -2.59
N PHE A 122 24.14 -5.31 -2.96
CA PHE A 122 25.02 -5.66 -4.08
C PHE A 122 25.86 -6.93 -3.85
N GLU A 123 26.07 -7.33 -2.59
CA GLU A 123 26.65 -8.64 -2.27
C GLU A 123 25.77 -9.79 -2.78
N ALA A 124 24.44 -9.62 -2.86
CA ALA A 124 23.54 -10.62 -3.44
C ALA A 124 23.46 -10.44 -4.96
N VAL A 125 23.91 -11.44 -5.71
CA VAL A 125 23.85 -11.43 -7.18
C VAL A 125 22.50 -11.96 -7.61
N ILE A 126 21.57 -11.05 -7.88
CA ILE A 126 20.23 -11.39 -8.36
C ILE A 126 20.20 -11.22 -9.89
N LYS A 127 19.81 -12.26 -10.61
CA LYS A 127 19.71 -12.28 -12.08
C LYS A 127 18.31 -12.66 -12.53
N VAL A 128 17.89 -12.14 -13.68
CA VAL A 128 16.72 -12.64 -14.42
C VAL A 128 17.14 -13.87 -15.22
N GLY A 129 16.34 -14.93 -15.16
CA GLY A 129 16.53 -16.12 -15.97
C GLY A 129 15.23 -16.70 -16.51
N THR A 130 15.35 -17.59 -17.50
CA THR A 130 14.22 -18.28 -18.11
C THR A 130 14.21 -19.75 -17.69
N VAL A 131 13.07 -20.25 -17.24
CA VAL A 131 12.92 -21.67 -16.90
C VAL A 131 12.87 -22.49 -18.18
N ARG A 132 13.82 -23.41 -18.37
CA ARG A 132 13.88 -24.32 -19.53
C ARG A 132 13.13 -25.62 -19.29
N GLU A 133 13.27 -26.19 -18.09
CA GLU A 133 12.58 -27.40 -17.70
C GLU A 133 12.05 -27.26 -16.26
N ALA A 134 10.91 -27.87 -16.00
CA ALA A 134 10.32 -27.97 -14.68
C ALA A 134 9.83 -29.41 -14.47
N ASN A 135 10.20 -30.02 -13.35
CA ASN A 135 9.82 -31.38 -12.99
C ASN A 135 9.36 -31.43 -11.54
N GLU A 136 8.48 -32.37 -11.22
CA GLU A 136 8.07 -32.60 -9.84
C GLU A 136 9.09 -33.47 -9.11
N VAL A 137 9.27 -33.22 -7.81
CA VAL A 137 10.14 -34.05 -6.98
C VAL A 137 9.31 -35.21 -6.41
N PRO A 138 9.59 -36.50 -6.76
CA PRO A 138 8.75 -37.63 -6.34
C PRO A 138 8.65 -37.80 -4.83
N LYS A 139 9.68 -37.35 -4.09
CA LYS A 139 9.77 -37.46 -2.63
C LYS A 139 9.14 -36.29 -1.87
N SER A 140 8.59 -35.29 -2.56
CA SER A 140 8.01 -34.12 -1.91
C SER A 140 6.78 -33.57 -2.63
N SER A 141 5.69 -33.40 -1.89
CA SER A 141 4.45 -32.79 -2.39
C SER A 141 4.55 -31.27 -2.58
N LYS A 142 5.63 -30.62 -2.13
CA LYS A 142 5.76 -29.15 -2.12
C LYS A 142 6.84 -28.59 -3.05
N LEU A 143 7.77 -29.43 -3.50
CA LEU A 143 8.96 -29.00 -4.24
C LEU A 143 8.82 -29.28 -5.74
N LEU A 144 9.29 -28.32 -6.54
CA LEU A 144 9.56 -28.47 -7.96
C LEU A 144 11.07 -28.35 -8.20
N LEU A 145 11.55 -29.15 -9.15
CA LEU A 145 12.90 -29.11 -9.68
C LEU A 145 12.89 -28.30 -10.97
N LEU A 146 13.56 -27.16 -10.98
CA LEU A 146 13.59 -26.24 -12.10
C LEU A 146 14.99 -26.15 -12.67
N LYS A 147 15.09 -26.10 -13.99
CA LYS A 147 16.31 -25.79 -14.73
C LYS A 147 16.19 -24.39 -15.30
N VAL A 148 16.94 -23.45 -14.74
CA VAL A 148 16.87 -22.03 -15.10
C VAL A 148 18.11 -21.62 -15.85
N ASP A 149 17.90 -21.02 -17.02
CA ASP A 149 18.93 -20.41 -17.85
C ASP A 149 19.19 -18.98 -17.38
N LEU A 150 20.40 -18.72 -16.89
CA LEU A 150 20.84 -17.41 -16.42
C LEU A 150 21.74 -16.69 -17.45
N GLY A 151 21.74 -17.12 -18.72
CA GLY A 151 22.51 -16.46 -19.78
C GLY A 151 24.04 -16.62 -19.70
N ASP A 152 24.55 -17.32 -18.68
CA ASP A 152 25.99 -17.56 -18.47
C ASP A 152 26.50 -18.79 -19.26
N GLY A 153 25.66 -19.41 -20.11
CA GLY A 153 25.95 -20.65 -20.85
C GLY A 153 25.63 -21.94 -20.10
N ASP A 154 25.47 -21.87 -18.78
CA ASP A 154 25.07 -23.00 -17.94
C ASP A 154 23.62 -22.91 -17.46
N ILE A 155 22.90 -24.02 -17.56
CA ILE A 155 21.55 -24.17 -17.02
C ILE A 155 21.67 -24.63 -15.56
N ARG A 156 21.21 -23.80 -14.63
CA ARG A 156 21.31 -24.08 -13.19
C ARG A 156 20.09 -24.81 -12.68
N GLN A 157 20.33 -25.80 -11.84
CA GLN A 157 19.28 -26.50 -11.11
C GLN A 157 18.87 -25.70 -9.87
N VAL A 158 17.59 -25.42 -9.73
CA VAL A 158 16.98 -24.74 -8.60
C VAL A 158 15.81 -25.56 -8.08
N VAL A 159 15.81 -25.87 -6.80
CA VAL A 159 14.70 -26.56 -6.13
C VAL A 159 13.84 -25.50 -5.44
N ALA A 160 12.56 -25.42 -5.79
CA ALA A 160 11.66 -24.39 -5.28
C ALA A 160 10.37 -24.96 -4.69
N GLY A 161 9.98 -24.45 -3.53
CA GLY A 161 8.78 -24.86 -2.79
C GLY A 161 7.49 -24.21 -3.30
N ILE A 162 7.23 -24.30 -4.61
CA ILE A 162 6.13 -23.58 -5.28
C ILE A 162 5.08 -24.52 -5.92
N ARG A 163 5.16 -25.83 -5.68
CA ARG A 163 4.26 -26.83 -6.28
C ARG A 163 2.79 -26.63 -5.94
N GLU A 164 2.50 -26.08 -4.75
CA GLU A 164 1.12 -25.77 -4.32
C GLU A 164 0.46 -24.66 -5.15
N PHE A 165 1.25 -23.83 -5.86
CA PHE A 165 0.76 -22.64 -6.58
C PHE A 165 1.02 -22.67 -8.08
N TYR A 166 2.02 -23.42 -8.55
CA TYR A 166 2.40 -23.48 -9.95
C TYR A 166 2.57 -24.92 -10.40
N THR A 167 2.10 -25.23 -11.61
CA THR A 167 2.37 -26.50 -12.28
C THR A 167 3.64 -26.38 -13.12
N PRO A 168 4.37 -27.50 -13.35
CA PRO A 168 5.58 -27.48 -14.18
C PRO A 168 5.37 -26.81 -15.55
N GLU A 169 4.25 -27.12 -16.21
CA GLU A 169 3.91 -26.60 -17.55
C GLU A 169 3.80 -25.08 -17.59
N THR A 170 3.24 -24.46 -16.54
CA THR A 170 3.08 -23.00 -16.46
C THR A 170 4.41 -22.27 -16.25
N LEU A 171 5.42 -22.97 -15.75
CA LEU A 171 6.72 -22.38 -15.44
C LEU A 171 7.67 -22.44 -16.62
N VAL A 172 7.57 -23.43 -17.50
CA VAL A 172 8.42 -23.57 -18.68
C VAL A 172 8.30 -22.33 -19.58
N ASN A 173 9.43 -21.82 -20.03
CA ASN A 173 9.58 -20.57 -20.80
C ASN A 173 9.16 -19.28 -20.07
N SER A 174 8.83 -19.34 -18.78
CA SER A 174 8.56 -18.14 -17.99
C SER A 174 9.86 -17.53 -17.44
N GLN A 175 9.93 -16.19 -17.42
CA GLN A 175 11.03 -15.47 -16.78
C GLN A 175 10.83 -15.40 -15.28
N VAL A 176 11.92 -15.49 -14.52
CA VAL A 176 11.93 -15.50 -13.06
C VAL A 176 13.20 -14.83 -12.53
N CYS A 177 13.12 -14.26 -11.34
CA CYS A 177 14.28 -13.69 -10.65
C CYS A 177 14.93 -14.73 -9.72
N VAL A 178 16.24 -14.93 -9.87
CA VAL A 178 17.02 -15.94 -9.12
C VAL A 178 18.20 -15.28 -8.42
N VAL A 179 18.40 -15.62 -7.15
CA VAL A 179 19.64 -15.31 -6.43
C VAL A 179 20.70 -16.34 -6.82
N ALA A 180 21.73 -15.89 -7.52
CA ALA A 180 22.69 -16.75 -8.24
C ALA A 180 23.99 -17.03 -7.47
N ASN A 181 24.27 -16.34 -6.36
CA ASN A 181 25.50 -16.51 -5.58
C ASN A 181 25.27 -17.12 -4.18
N LEU A 182 24.18 -17.85 -3.99
CA LEU A 182 23.95 -18.62 -2.77
C LEU A 182 24.79 -19.90 -2.76
N LYS A 183 25.20 -20.32 -1.55
CA LYS A 183 25.84 -21.62 -1.36
C LYS A 183 24.87 -22.74 -1.76
N PRO A 184 25.33 -23.80 -2.45
CA PRO A 184 24.47 -24.92 -2.82
C PRO A 184 23.81 -25.54 -1.59
N ALA A 185 22.51 -25.78 -1.67
CA ALA A 185 21.73 -26.41 -0.60
C ALA A 185 21.15 -27.75 -1.08
N LYS A 186 21.30 -28.80 -0.27
CA LYS A 186 20.69 -30.11 -0.54
C LYS A 186 19.26 -30.16 -0.01
N LEU A 187 18.30 -30.36 -0.90
CA LEU A 187 16.88 -30.47 -0.58
C LEU A 187 16.35 -31.79 -1.14
N MET A 188 15.93 -32.71 -0.25
CA MET A 188 15.35 -34.01 -0.62
C MET A 188 16.20 -34.84 -1.59
N GLY A 189 17.53 -34.71 -1.51
CA GLY A 189 18.50 -35.43 -2.35
C GLY A 189 18.92 -34.70 -3.63
N TYR A 190 18.38 -33.51 -3.91
CA TYR A 190 18.76 -32.68 -5.05
C TYR A 190 19.56 -31.46 -4.60
N ASP A 191 20.57 -31.08 -5.37
CA ASP A 191 21.34 -29.86 -5.15
C ASP A 191 20.60 -28.65 -5.74
N SER A 192 20.40 -27.60 -4.95
CA SER A 192 19.83 -26.31 -5.38
C SER A 192 20.93 -25.26 -5.45
N PHE A 193 21.19 -24.74 -6.64
CA PHE A 193 22.23 -23.74 -6.94
C PHE A 193 21.69 -22.31 -7.04
N GLY A 194 20.59 -22.04 -6.36
CA GLY A 194 19.96 -20.74 -6.32
C GLY A 194 18.64 -20.75 -5.56
N MET A 195 18.04 -19.58 -5.47
CA MET A 195 16.73 -19.37 -4.87
C MET A 195 15.90 -18.47 -5.76
N LEU A 196 14.67 -18.88 -6.06
CA LEU A 196 13.69 -18.06 -6.73
C LEU A 196 13.11 -17.02 -5.78
N LEU A 197 12.92 -15.80 -6.28
CA LEU A 197 12.23 -14.76 -5.54
C LEU A 197 10.72 -14.85 -5.77
N ALA A 198 9.97 -14.91 -4.67
CA ALA A 198 8.51 -14.91 -4.67
C ALA A 198 7.99 -13.99 -3.57
N ALA A 199 6.91 -13.29 -3.87
CA ALA A 199 6.09 -12.63 -2.87
C ALA A 199 5.06 -13.62 -2.34
N LYS A 200 4.85 -13.66 -1.02
CA LYS A 200 3.81 -14.46 -0.38
C LYS A 200 3.00 -13.57 0.54
N ASP A 201 1.69 -13.54 0.33
CA ASP A 201 0.74 -12.81 1.16
C ASP A 201 -0.52 -13.65 1.43
N LYS A 202 -1.59 -13.01 1.93
CA LYS A 202 -2.88 -13.69 2.20
C LYS A 202 -3.58 -14.18 0.92
N SER A 203 -3.24 -13.64 -0.24
CA SER A 203 -3.83 -13.98 -1.54
C SER A 203 -3.13 -15.16 -2.23
N GLY A 204 -1.89 -15.46 -1.84
CA GLY A 204 -1.14 -16.62 -2.32
C GLY A 204 0.35 -16.35 -2.50
N LEU A 205 1.01 -17.22 -3.28
CA LEU A 205 2.42 -17.06 -3.66
C LEU A 205 2.50 -16.61 -5.12
N CYS A 206 3.23 -15.53 -5.37
CA CYS A 206 3.48 -15.00 -6.71
C CYS A 206 4.97 -14.86 -6.99
N LEU A 207 5.45 -15.45 -8.08
CA LEU A 207 6.85 -15.32 -8.50
C LEU A 207 7.15 -13.89 -8.98
N ILE A 208 8.31 -13.37 -8.58
CA ILE A 208 8.79 -12.05 -9.03
C ILE A 208 9.35 -12.20 -10.45
N ARG A 209 8.85 -11.35 -11.35
CA ARG A 209 9.20 -11.34 -12.78
C ARG A 209 9.41 -9.91 -13.26
N PRO A 210 10.26 -9.67 -14.27
CA PRO A 210 10.36 -8.36 -14.88
C PRO A 210 9.05 -8.03 -15.64
N GLU A 211 8.64 -6.76 -15.63
CA GLU A 211 7.45 -6.29 -16.34
C GLU A 211 7.54 -6.48 -17.86
N SER A 212 8.74 -6.33 -18.42
CA SER A 212 9.05 -6.53 -19.83
C SER A 212 10.09 -7.63 -20.00
N LYS A 213 10.03 -8.37 -21.11
CA LYS A 213 11.00 -9.43 -21.40
C LYS A 213 12.41 -8.88 -21.42
N LYS A 214 13.30 -9.45 -20.60
CA LYS A 214 14.73 -9.10 -20.57
C LYS A 214 15.58 -10.24 -21.12
N THR A 215 16.83 -9.93 -21.44
CA THR A 215 17.83 -10.94 -21.78
C THR A 215 18.13 -11.81 -20.56
N ASP A 216 18.28 -13.12 -20.77
CA ASP A 216 18.67 -14.02 -19.70
C ASP A 216 20.06 -13.61 -19.16
N GLY A 217 20.20 -13.60 -17.84
CA GLY A 217 21.43 -13.18 -17.15
C GLY A 217 21.53 -11.70 -16.79
N THR A 218 20.54 -10.88 -17.14
CA THR A 218 20.49 -9.48 -16.70
C THR A 218 20.48 -9.39 -15.17
N VAL A 219 21.44 -8.65 -14.61
CA VAL A 219 21.57 -8.41 -13.16
C VAL A 219 20.56 -7.35 -12.71
N ILE A 220 19.89 -7.61 -11.59
CA ILE A 220 18.98 -6.68 -10.93
C ILE A 220 19.79 -5.69 -10.11
N LYS A 221 19.42 -4.40 -10.18
CA LYS A 221 20.07 -3.29 -9.46
C LYS A 221 19.06 -2.57 -8.59
#